data_AF-A0A512BHC9-F1
#
_entry.id   AF-A0A512BHC9-F1
#
_cell.length_a   1.000
_cell.length_b   1.000
_cell.length_c   1.000
_cell.angle_alpha   90.00
_cell.angle_beta   90.00
_cell.angle_gamma   90.00
#
_symmetry.space_group_name_H-M   'P 1'
#
loop_
_entity.id
_entity.type
_entity.pdbx_description
1 polymer ?
#
loop_
_entity_poly.entity_id
_entity_poly.type
_entity_poly.pdbx_seq_one_letter_code
_entity_poly.pdbx_strand_id
1 'polypeptide(L)'
;MPHTAFAKICFYIVAHADDWQLFMQPNAYEDLVAPGTKVVFIITTAGDAGNDQAFWSAREEGCKSSIRFCLAPLTDLTESSGSVEINNHLINYWSANNCVIYFLRLPDGNLDGSGFQRYNNQSLTKFRAGEFLTITAVDNSSNYDSWENFDTTIQSIIQDESGSIPDIWVNFLSPHTTINPNDHLDHIATGLAIEQMAMISTYRQAAFVGYSVHNTPIPLSPDQLFWKAGMFAAYEKAVYDLSGYSTIRESASTYLKWTLSSARYTVLNP
;
A
#
# COMPACT_ATOMS: atom_id res chain seq x y z
N MET A 1 29.33 -6.75 -8.02
CA MET A 1 29.61 -6.39 -6.62
C MET A 1 28.94 -7.44 -5.75
N PRO A 2 29.54 -7.90 -4.63
CA PRO A 2 28.84 -8.85 -3.77
C PRO A 2 27.56 -8.16 -3.29
N HIS A 3 26.41 -8.80 -3.48
CA HIS A 3 25.13 -8.33 -2.94
C HIS A 3 25.31 -8.21 -1.43
N THR A 4 25.51 -7.00 -0.92
CA THR A 4 25.44 -6.75 0.52
C THR A 4 24.02 -7.10 0.93
N ALA A 5 23.88 -8.15 1.74
CA ALA A 5 22.60 -8.55 2.29
C ALA A 5 21.95 -7.35 3.00
N PHE A 6 20.64 -7.17 2.82
CA PHE A 6 19.90 -6.11 3.50
C PHE A 6 19.96 -6.30 5.02
N ALA A 7 20.17 -5.22 5.75
CA ALA A 7 20.18 -5.23 7.21
C ALA A 7 18.78 -4.93 7.79
N LYS A 8 17.94 -4.22 7.00
CA LYS A 8 16.59 -3.80 7.35
C LYS A 8 15.62 -4.10 6.21
N ILE A 9 14.39 -4.46 6.55
CA ILE A 9 13.26 -4.55 5.62
C ILE A 9 12.05 -3.81 6.18
N CYS A 10 11.40 -3.03 5.33
CA CYS A 10 10.21 -2.26 5.66
C CYS A 10 9.06 -2.68 4.75
N PHE A 11 8.02 -3.25 5.35
CA PHE A 11 6.77 -3.54 4.67
C PHE A 11 5.83 -2.34 4.81
N TYR A 12 5.22 -1.92 3.70
CA TYR A 12 4.18 -0.90 3.64
C TYR A 12 2.92 -1.55 3.07
N ILE A 13 1.99 -1.88 3.96
CA ILE A 13 0.80 -2.67 3.62
C ILE A 13 -0.41 -1.73 3.69
N VAL A 14 -1.01 -1.48 2.53
CA VAL A 14 -2.05 -0.46 2.35
C VAL A 14 -3.19 -1.00 1.49
N ALA A 15 -4.34 -0.34 1.55
CA ALA A 15 -5.48 -0.75 0.74
C ALA A 15 -5.30 -0.33 -0.71
N HIS A 16 -4.93 0.93 -0.93
CA HIS A 16 -4.92 1.56 -2.24
C HIS A 16 -3.53 2.03 -2.67
N ALA A 17 -3.39 2.22 -3.98
CA ALA A 17 -2.14 2.56 -4.65
C ALA A 17 -1.57 3.96 -4.32
N ASP A 18 -2.36 4.87 -3.74
CA ASP A 18 -1.95 6.22 -3.34
C ASP A 18 -1.75 6.40 -1.83
N ASP A 19 -2.17 5.43 -1.02
CA ASP A 19 -2.19 5.55 0.44
C ASP A 19 -0.79 5.85 1.02
N TRP A 20 0.24 5.16 0.54
CA TRP A 20 1.58 5.28 1.11
C TRP A 20 2.26 6.60 0.71
N GLN A 21 1.95 7.15 -0.46
CA GLN A 21 2.40 8.49 -0.89
C GLN A 21 1.74 9.57 -0.04
N LEU A 22 0.47 9.40 0.29
CA LEU A 22 -0.32 10.41 1.00
C LEU A 22 -0.13 10.36 2.52
N PHE A 23 -0.04 9.17 3.11
CA PHE A 23 -0.19 9.00 4.56
C PHE A 23 1.06 8.45 5.27
N MET A 24 2.06 7.96 4.52
CA MET A 24 3.26 7.33 5.09
C MET A 24 4.57 8.06 4.76
N GLN A 25 4.46 9.30 4.28
CA GLN A 25 5.60 10.16 4.00
C GLN A 25 5.92 11.09 5.18
N PRO A 26 7.19 11.28 5.55
CA PRO A 26 8.39 10.99 4.75
C PRO A 26 8.98 9.58 4.94
N ASN A 27 8.43 8.75 5.84
CA ASN A 27 9.01 7.46 6.22
C ASN A 27 9.27 6.54 5.01
N ALA A 28 8.30 6.40 4.10
CA ALA A 28 8.45 5.54 2.93
C ALA A 28 9.56 6.03 1.98
N TYR A 29 9.68 7.34 1.76
CA TYR A 29 10.80 7.92 1.00
C TYR A 29 12.13 7.64 1.71
N GLU A 30 12.22 7.92 3.01
CA GLU A 30 13.44 7.73 3.80
C GLU A 30 13.91 6.27 3.78
N ASP A 31 13.01 5.30 3.87
CA ASP A 31 13.34 3.87 3.77
C ASP A 31 13.75 3.45 2.35
N LEU A 32 13.09 3.98 1.31
CA LEU A 32 13.40 3.67 -0.09
C LEU A 32 14.84 4.07 -0.46
N VAL A 33 15.31 5.21 0.05
CA VAL A 33 16.63 5.75 -0.27
C VAL A 33 17.71 5.37 0.75
N ALA A 34 17.35 4.67 1.83
CA ALA A 34 18.29 4.26 2.87
C ALA A 34 19.20 3.09 2.40
N PRO A 35 20.53 3.22 2.50
CA PRO A 35 21.44 2.13 2.18
C PRO A 35 21.19 0.91 3.08
N GLY A 36 21.19 -0.29 2.49
CA GLY A 36 21.00 -1.54 3.23
C GLY A 36 19.56 -1.81 3.68
N THR A 37 18.59 -1.01 3.22
CA THR A 37 17.16 -1.21 3.47
C THR A 37 16.45 -1.76 2.23
N LYS A 38 15.67 -2.83 2.43
CA LYS A 38 14.71 -3.34 1.46
C LYS A 38 13.32 -2.78 1.76
N VAL A 39 12.56 -2.44 0.74
CA VAL A 39 11.18 -1.94 0.89
C VAL A 39 10.23 -2.83 0.12
N VAL A 40 9.13 -3.24 0.77
CA VAL A 40 8.11 -4.07 0.14
C VAL A 40 6.76 -3.41 0.35
N PHE A 41 6.10 -3.04 -0.75
CA PHE A 41 4.71 -2.59 -0.72
C PHE A 41 3.78 -3.77 -0.98
N ILE A 42 2.70 -3.86 -0.22
CA ILE A 42 1.63 -4.83 -0.46
C ILE A 42 0.33 -4.03 -0.54
N ILE A 43 -0.25 -3.99 -1.74
CA ILE A 43 -1.50 -3.27 -2.01
C ILE A 43 -2.63 -4.28 -2.05
N THR A 44 -3.56 -4.20 -1.10
CA THR A 44 -4.58 -5.24 -0.89
C THR A 44 -5.70 -5.16 -1.91
N THR A 45 -6.15 -3.96 -2.29
CA THR A 45 -7.20 -3.77 -3.29
C THR A 45 -6.63 -3.23 -4.61
N ALA A 46 -7.41 -3.33 -5.69
CA ALA A 46 -7.10 -2.69 -6.95
C ALA A 46 -7.35 -1.16 -6.90
N GLY A 47 -8.05 -0.68 -5.88
CA GLY A 47 -8.52 0.70 -5.82
C GLY A 47 -9.32 1.07 -7.08
N ASP A 48 -10.16 0.17 -7.57
CA ASP A 48 -10.83 0.32 -8.85
C ASP A 48 -11.96 1.37 -8.81
N ALA A 49 -12.48 1.72 -7.64
CA ALA A 49 -13.62 2.62 -7.48
C ALA A 49 -14.81 2.32 -8.43
N GLY A 50 -15.03 1.04 -8.76
CA GLY A 50 -16.04 0.55 -9.70
C GLY A 50 -15.68 0.69 -11.19
N ASN A 51 -14.48 1.14 -11.51
CA ASN A 51 -13.98 1.31 -12.87
C ASN A 51 -13.30 0.04 -13.40
N ASP A 52 -12.96 0.07 -14.68
CA ASP A 52 -12.35 -1.05 -15.38
C ASP A 52 -10.82 -1.13 -15.20
N GLN A 53 -10.21 -2.06 -15.93
CA GLN A 53 -8.79 -2.31 -15.93
C GLN A 53 -7.93 -1.13 -16.37
N ALA A 54 -8.41 -0.28 -17.27
CA ALA A 54 -7.62 0.88 -17.69
C ALA A 54 -7.39 1.82 -16.49
N PHE A 55 -8.39 1.95 -15.60
CA PHE A 55 -8.26 2.76 -14.40
C PHE A 55 -7.37 2.13 -13.33
N TRP A 56 -7.68 0.92 -12.86
CA TRP A 56 -6.92 0.35 -11.74
C TRP A 56 -5.47 0.03 -12.12
N SER A 57 -5.19 -0.38 -13.35
CA SER A 57 -3.79 -0.60 -13.78
C SER A 57 -3.00 0.71 -13.93
N ALA A 58 -3.67 1.82 -14.25
CA ALA A 58 -3.06 3.14 -14.24
C ALA A 58 -2.67 3.57 -12.81
N ARG A 59 -3.47 3.22 -11.80
CA ARG A 59 -3.13 3.42 -10.38
C ARG A 59 -1.91 2.59 -9.97
N GLU A 60 -1.80 1.34 -10.40
CA GLU A 60 -0.59 0.54 -10.19
C GLU A 60 0.65 1.17 -10.83
N GLU A 61 0.52 1.72 -12.04
CA GLU A 61 1.61 2.45 -12.68
C GLU A 61 1.95 3.74 -11.91
N GLY A 62 0.98 4.40 -11.30
CA GLY A 62 1.20 5.52 -10.38
C GLY A 62 2.13 5.15 -9.22
N CYS A 63 1.94 3.99 -8.59
CA CYS A 63 2.87 3.48 -7.56
C CYS A 63 4.30 3.39 -8.11
N LYS A 64 4.45 2.71 -9.26
CA LYS A 64 5.75 2.49 -9.88
C LYS A 64 6.42 3.81 -10.24
N SER A 65 5.67 4.74 -10.84
CA SER A 65 6.13 6.10 -11.18
C SER A 65 6.66 6.86 -9.95
N SER A 66 5.98 6.75 -8.80
CA SER A 66 6.42 7.34 -7.54
C SER A 66 7.80 6.82 -7.10
N ILE A 67 8.01 5.50 -7.20
CA ILE A 67 9.27 4.85 -6.82
C ILE A 67 10.37 5.14 -7.83
N ARG A 68 10.08 5.11 -9.14
CA ARG A 68 11.04 5.52 -10.17
C ARG A 68 11.52 6.95 -9.94
N PHE A 69 10.61 7.86 -9.60
CA PHE A 69 10.93 9.26 -9.33
C PHE A 69 11.96 9.43 -8.21
N CYS A 70 11.81 8.71 -7.09
CA CYS A 70 12.74 8.86 -5.97
C CYS A 70 14.05 8.07 -6.14
N LEU A 71 14.03 6.93 -6.84
CA LEU A 71 15.21 6.08 -7.00
C LEU A 71 16.10 6.47 -8.18
N ALA A 72 15.55 7.02 -9.28
CA ALA A 72 16.31 7.37 -10.48
C ALA A 72 17.48 8.35 -10.24
N PRO A 73 17.40 9.33 -9.32
CA PRO A 73 18.54 10.19 -9.00
C PRO A 73 19.70 9.49 -8.29
N LEU A 74 19.49 8.29 -7.73
CA LEU A 74 20.47 7.60 -6.89
C LEU A 74 21.30 6.58 -7.67
N THR A 75 20.66 5.87 -8.60
CA THR A 75 21.28 4.81 -9.40
C THR A 75 20.40 4.50 -10.61
N ASP A 76 20.99 3.88 -11.63
CA ASP A 76 20.23 3.28 -12.72
C ASP A 76 19.19 2.30 -12.15
N LEU A 77 17.98 2.35 -12.72
CA LEU A 77 16.88 1.48 -12.33
C LEU A 77 17.01 0.13 -13.01
N THR A 78 17.02 -0.93 -12.22
CA THR A 78 16.84 -2.31 -12.69
C THR A 78 15.46 -2.77 -12.30
N GLU A 79 14.58 -2.93 -13.28
CA GLU A 79 13.18 -3.30 -13.07
C GLU A 79 12.91 -4.75 -13.46
N SER A 80 12.00 -5.39 -12.74
CA SER A 80 11.40 -6.67 -13.11
C SER A 80 9.92 -6.66 -12.80
N SER A 81 9.14 -7.45 -13.52
CA SER A 81 7.72 -7.65 -13.25
C SER A 81 7.28 -9.03 -13.66
N GLY A 82 6.26 -9.54 -13.00
CA GLY A 82 5.65 -10.80 -13.35
C GLY A 82 4.57 -11.18 -12.36
N SER A 83 4.34 -12.48 -12.24
CA SER A 83 3.46 -13.04 -11.24
C SER A 83 4.19 -14.16 -10.51
N VAL A 84 3.88 -14.36 -9.24
CA VAL A 84 4.45 -15.41 -8.39
C VAL A 84 3.32 -16.08 -7.61
N GLU A 85 3.43 -17.40 -7.43
CA GLU A 85 2.48 -18.16 -6.62
C GLU A 85 2.89 -18.07 -5.14
N ILE A 86 2.01 -17.54 -4.30
CA ILE A 86 2.21 -17.40 -2.85
C ILE A 86 0.94 -17.88 -2.16
N ASN A 87 1.06 -18.85 -1.26
CA ASN A 87 -0.07 -19.47 -0.57
C ASN A 87 -1.18 -19.96 -1.53
N ASN A 88 -0.78 -20.51 -2.68
CA ASN A 88 -1.64 -20.95 -3.80
C ASN A 88 -2.38 -19.82 -4.55
N HIS A 89 -1.96 -18.56 -4.38
CA HIS A 89 -2.50 -17.40 -5.10
C HIS A 89 -1.47 -16.86 -6.08
N LEU A 90 -1.89 -16.59 -7.31
CA LEU A 90 -1.06 -15.93 -8.32
C LEU A 90 -1.11 -14.42 -8.11
N ILE A 91 -0.04 -13.86 -7.54
CA ILE A 91 0.07 -12.45 -7.18
C ILE A 91 1.00 -11.74 -8.15
N ASN A 92 0.55 -10.61 -8.67
CA ASN A 92 1.35 -9.78 -9.57
C ASN A 92 2.36 -8.96 -8.76
N TYR A 93 3.58 -8.87 -9.25
CA TYR A 93 4.62 -8.06 -8.65
C TYR A 93 5.33 -7.18 -9.66
N TRP A 94 5.89 -6.08 -9.15
CA TRP A 94 6.90 -5.28 -9.83
C TRP A 94 8.01 -4.96 -8.83
N SER A 95 9.26 -4.97 -9.29
CA SER A 95 10.41 -4.59 -8.49
C SER A 95 11.28 -3.57 -9.20
N ALA A 96 11.93 -2.73 -8.41
CA ALA A 96 12.99 -1.83 -8.86
C ALA A 96 14.07 -1.75 -7.77
N ASN A 97 15.29 -2.14 -8.11
CA ASN A 97 16.44 -2.12 -7.19
C ASN A 97 16.16 -2.80 -5.84
N ASN A 98 16.02 -2.04 -4.75
CA ASN A 98 15.74 -2.53 -3.39
C ASN A 98 14.24 -2.58 -3.04
N CYS A 99 13.36 -2.25 -3.97
CA CYS A 99 11.91 -2.18 -3.76
C CYS A 99 11.16 -3.29 -4.51
N VAL A 100 10.13 -3.85 -3.89
CA VAL A 100 9.14 -4.75 -4.50
C VAL A 100 7.74 -4.24 -4.18
N ILE A 101 6.79 -4.36 -5.11
CA ILE A 101 5.37 -4.10 -4.90
C ILE A 101 4.59 -5.35 -5.29
N TYR A 102 3.70 -5.79 -4.42
CA TYR A 102 2.72 -6.83 -4.67
C TYR A 102 1.32 -6.24 -4.81
N PHE A 103 0.61 -6.64 -5.86
CA PHE A 103 -0.77 -6.22 -6.12
C PHE A 103 -1.70 -7.43 -5.98
N LEU A 104 -2.47 -7.46 -4.88
CA LEU A 104 -3.46 -8.52 -4.63
C LEU A 104 -4.75 -8.29 -5.43
N ARG A 105 -4.99 -7.04 -5.85
CA ARG A 105 -6.07 -6.65 -6.76
C ARG A 105 -7.47 -7.04 -6.27
N LEU A 106 -7.70 -7.08 -4.96
CA LEU A 106 -9.05 -7.31 -4.44
C LEU A 106 -9.98 -6.12 -4.77
N PRO A 107 -11.30 -6.32 -4.88
CA PRO A 107 -12.23 -5.24 -5.20
C PRO A 107 -12.22 -4.12 -4.16
N ASP A 108 -12.24 -2.88 -4.64
CA ASP A 108 -12.43 -1.67 -3.83
C ASP A 108 -13.80 -1.71 -3.14
N GLY A 109 -13.80 -1.44 -1.84
CA GLY A 109 -14.94 -1.50 -0.97
C GLY A 109 -15.85 -0.28 -1.00
N ASN A 110 -15.54 0.77 -1.76
CA ASN A 110 -16.17 2.08 -1.65
C ASN A 110 -15.98 2.69 -0.24
N LEU A 111 -16.30 3.97 -0.08
CA LEU A 111 -16.14 4.69 1.19
C LEU A 111 -16.90 4.03 2.37
N ASP A 112 -18.00 3.33 2.07
CA ASP A 112 -18.90 2.72 3.05
C ASP A 112 -18.80 1.18 3.12
N GLY A 113 -17.83 0.57 2.43
CA GLY A 113 -17.65 -0.88 2.43
C GLY A 113 -18.69 -1.65 1.60
N SER A 114 -19.57 -0.95 0.87
CA SER A 114 -20.58 -1.58 0.03
C SER A 114 -20.00 -2.31 -1.19
N GLY A 115 -18.80 -1.95 -1.63
CA GLY A 115 -18.21 -2.38 -2.89
C GLY A 115 -18.92 -1.77 -4.10
N PHE A 116 -18.50 -2.18 -5.30
CA PHE A 116 -19.09 -1.70 -6.55
C PHE A 116 -19.77 -2.82 -7.35
N GLN A 117 -20.87 -2.48 -8.03
CA GLN A 117 -21.67 -3.45 -8.80
C GLN A 117 -20.84 -4.21 -9.84
N ARG A 118 -19.86 -3.54 -10.47
CA ARG A 118 -18.96 -4.14 -11.47
C ARG A 118 -18.28 -5.42 -10.96
N TYR A 119 -17.90 -5.43 -9.68
CA TYR A 119 -17.22 -6.54 -9.01
C TYR A 119 -18.15 -7.19 -7.98
N ASN A 120 -19.43 -7.30 -8.32
CA ASN A 120 -20.47 -7.99 -7.54
C ASN A 120 -20.69 -7.45 -6.12
N ASN A 121 -20.34 -6.18 -5.87
CA ASN A 121 -20.39 -5.56 -4.54
C ASN A 121 -19.55 -6.31 -3.49
N GLN A 122 -18.53 -7.03 -3.92
CA GLN A 122 -17.51 -7.59 -3.03
C GLN A 122 -16.67 -6.45 -2.44
N SER A 123 -16.24 -6.62 -1.19
CA SER A 123 -15.35 -5.70 -0.47
C SER A 123 -14.65 -6.44 0.65
N LEU A 124 -13.50 -5.93 1.11
CA LEU A 124 -12.81 -6.50 2.27
C LEU A 124 -13.69 -6.48 3.53
N THR A 125 -14.49 -5.41 3.69
CA THR A 125 -15.41 -5.25 4.83
C THR A 125 -16.44 -6.37 4.88
N LYS A 126 -17.12 -6.65 3.76
CA LYS A 126 -18.13 -7.70 3.66
C LYS A 126 -17.54 -9.10 3.72
N PHE A 127 -16.37 -9.28 3.09
CA PHE A 127 -15.64 -10.54 3.14
C PHE A 127 -15.23 -10.91 4.58
N ARG A 128 -14.68 -9.95 5.33
CA ARG A 128 -14.37 -10.14 6.75
C ARG A 128 -15.61 -10.43 7.60
N ALA A 129 -16.75 -9.80 7.28
CA ALA A 129 -18.02 -10.04 7.96
C ALA A 129 -18.66 -11.42 7.62
N GLY A 130 -18.09 -12.17 6.67
CA GLY A 130 -18.61 -13.46 6.23
C GLY A 130 -19.82 -13.35 5.30
N GLU A 131 -20.09 -12.18 4.72
CA GLU A 131 -21.17 -12.01 3.72
C GLU A 131 -20.83 -12.70 2.40
N PHE A 132 -19.54 -12.90 2.12
CA PHE A 132 -19.03 -13.69 1.00
C PHE A 132 -18.11 -14.78 1.54
N LEU A 133 -18.25 -16.00 1.00
CA LEU A 133 -17.33 -17.10 1.31
C LEU A 133 -16.00 -16.95 0.55
N THR A 134 -16.04 -16.33 -0.63
CA THR A 134 -14.87 -16.12 -1.47
C THR A 134 -14.86 -14.67 -1.95
N ILE A 135 -13.68 -14.05 -2.00
CA ILE A 135 -13.44 -12.79 -2.70
C ILE A 135 -12.50 -13.03 -3.88
N THR A 136 -12.80 -12.44 -5.03
CA THR A 136 -12.08 -12.69 -6.28
C THR A 136 -11.33 -11.42 -6.69
N ALA A 137 -10.04 -11.56 -7.04
CA ALA A 137 -9.28 -10.44 -7.60
C ALA A 137 -9.96 -9.90 -8.87
N VAL A 138 -9.91 -8.58 -9.09
CA VAL A 138 -10.65 -7.91 -10.18
C VAL A 138 -10.21 -8.36 -11.59
N ASP A 139 -9.04 -8.96 -11.71
CA ASP A 139 -8.49 -9.55 -12.94
C ASP A 139 -8.67 -11.08 -13.01
N ASN A 140 -9.35 -11.68 -12.03
CA ASN A 140 -9.54 -13.11 -11.83
C ASN A 140 -8.24 -13.91 -11.61
N SER A 141 -7.14 -13.27 -11.18
CA SER A 141 -5.87 -13.98 -10.96
C SER A 141 -5.93 -14.93 -9.76
N SER A 142 -6.76 -14.66 -8.77
CA SER A 142 -6.84 -15.41 -7.52
C SER A 142 -8.22 -15.28 -6.85
N ASN A 143 -8.56 -16.29 -6.06
CA ASN A 143 -9.76 -16.36 -5.24
C ASN A 143 -9.32 -16.67 -3.81
N TYR A 144 -9.76 -15.86 -2.85
CA TYR A 144 -9.48 -16.09 -1.44
C TYR A 144 -10.73 -16.64 -0.78
N ASP A 145 -10.67 -17.88 -0.28
CA ASP A 145 -11.84 -18.64 0.18
C ASP A 145 -12.15 -18.47 1.68
N SER A 146 -11.39 -17.63 2.37
CA SER A 146 -11.67 -17.18 3.73
C SER A 146 -10.84 -15.95 4.09
N TRP A 147 -11.27 -15.22 5.13
CA TRP A 147 -10.49 -14.11 5.66
C TRP A 147 -9.09 -14.54 6.13
N GLU A 148 -8.99 -15.72 6.75
CA GLU A 148 -7.72 -16.34 7.15
C GLU A 148 -6.86 -16.70 5.93
N ASN A 149 -7.44 -17.14 4.82
CA ASN A 149 -6.67 -17.39 3.60
C ASN A 149 -6.09 -16.08 3.02
N PHE A 150 -6.80 -14.96 3.16
CA PHE A 150 -6.30 -13.63 2.79
C PHE A 150 -5.17 -13.15 3.71
N ASP A 151 -5.36 -13.17 5.04
CA ASP A 151 -4.33 -12.69 5.97
C ASP A 151 -3.06 -13.56 5.94
N THR A 152 -3.18 -14.90 5.84
CA THR A 152 -2.04 -15.82 5.72
C THR A 152 -1.29 -15.65 4.40
N THR A 153 -1.94 -15.14 3.36
CA THR A 153 -1.26 -14.81 2.10
C THR A 153 -0.35 -13.60 2.25
N ILE A 154 -0.84 -12.53 2.91
CA ILE A 154 0.00 -11.37 3.24
C ILE A 154 1.12 -11.80 4.19
N GLN A 155 0.82 -12.65 5.17
CA GLN A 155 1.81 -13.22 6.08
C GLN A 155 2.91 -13.97 5.32
N SER A 156 2.55 -14.76 4.31
CA SER A 156 3.48 -15.51 3.47
C SER A 156 4.41 -14.57 2.67
N ILE A 157 3.88 -13.49 2.09
CA ILE A 157 4.70 -12.45 1.44
C ILE A 157 5.72 -11.87 2.43
N ILE A 158 5.29 -11.54 3.66
CA ILE A 158 6.19 -11.00 4.67
C ILE A 158 7.31 -12.00 5.01
N GLN A 159 6.97 -13.28 5.20
CA GLN A 159 7.95 -14.33 5.52
C GLN A 159 8.97 -14.52 4.40
N ASP A 160 8.50 -14.66 3.16
CA ASP A 160 9.34 -14.89 1.98
C ASP A 160 10.30 -13.72 1.73
N GLU A 161 9.78 -12.49 1.81
CA GLU A 161 10.58 -11.28 1.56
C GLU A 161 11.56 -10.96 2.69
N SER A 162 11.21 -11.29 3.93
CA SER A 162 12.07 -11.08 5.10
C SER A 162 13.31 -11.97 5.07
N GLY A 163 13.18 -13.24 4.66
CA GLY A 163 14.29 -14.18 4.62
C GLY A 163 15.07 -14.21 5.94
N SER A 164 16.35 -13.81 5.91
CA SER A 164 17.23 -13.72 7.09
C SER A 164 17.50 -12.28 7.57
N ILE A 165 16.75 -11.29 7.08
CA ILE A 165 16.92 -9.88 7.44
C ILE A 165 16.49 -9.67 8.90
N PRO A 166 17.35 -9.12 9.78
CA PRO A 166 17.09 -9.09 11.21
C PRO A 166 16.19 -7.93 11.68
N ASP A 167 16.20 -6.78 10.99
CA ASP A 167 15.38 -5.62 11.33
C ASP A 167 14.16 -5.55 10.43
N ILE A 168 13.00 -5.99 10.94
CA ILE A 168 11.74 -6.04 10.21
C ILE A 168 10.77 -5.00 10.79
N TRP A 169 10.28 -4.13 9.90
CA TRP A 169 9.21 -3.17 10.18
C TRP A 169 7.96 -3.48 9.35
N VAL A 170 6.80 -3.45 9.99
CA VAL A 170 5.49 -3.51 9.31
C VAL A 170 4.73 -2.20 9.51
N ASN A 171 4.51 -1.48 8.41
CA ASN A 171 3.86 -0.18 8.36
C ASN A 171 2.47 -0.34 7.72
N PHE A 172 1.43 0.15 8.39
CA PHE A 172 0.05 0.03 7.94
C PHE A 172 -0.82 1.16 8.48
N LEU A 173 -2.01 1.36 7.92
CA LEU A 173 -2.98 2.31 8.48
C LEU A 173 -3.72 1.68 9.67
N SER A 174 -3.70 2.36 10.81
CA SER A 174 -4.32 1.91 12.06
C SER A 174 -5.83 1.65 11.85
N PRO A 175 -6.36 0.46 12.19
CA PRO A 175 -7.78 0.19 12.11
C PRO A 175 -8.58 0.78 13.29
N HIS A 176 -7.89 1.25 14.34
CA HIS A 176 -8.52 1.77 15.54
C HIS A 176 -8.96 3.22 15.39
N THR A 177 -10.27 3.48 15.50
CA THR A 177 -10.89 4.81 15.33
C THR A 177 -10.48 5.84 16.38
N THR A 178 -9.96 5.40 17.53
CA THR A 178 -9.38 6.29 18.55
C THR A 178 -8.07 6.93 18.10
N ILE A 179 -7.34 6.27 17.19
CA ILE A 179 -6.06 6.72 16.62
C ILE A 179 -6.30 7.32 15.23
N ASN A 180 -7.11 6.65 14.40
CA ASN A 180 -7.37 6.97 13.01
C ASN A 180 -8.89 7.08 12.77
N PRO A 181 -9.53 8.17 13.23
CA PRO A 181 -10.97 8.35 13.12
C PRO A 181 -11.42 8.60 11.69
N ASN A 182 -12.61 8.09 11.34
CA ASN A 182 -13.31 8.33 10.08
C ASN A 182 -12.46 8.00 8.82
N ASP A 183 -11.69 6.92 8.89
CA ASP A 183 -10.88 6.45 7.77
C ASP A 183 -11.66 5.50 6.85
N HIS A 184 -11.10 5.22 5.67
CA HIS A 184 -11.70 4.32 4.69
C HIS A 184 -11.90 2.90 5.25
N LEU A 185 -13.02 2.23 4.94
CA LEU A 185 -13.28 0.90 5.49
C LEU A 185 -12.28 -0.16 4.99
N ASP A 186 -11.74 -0.02 3.78
CA ASP A 186 -10.65 -0.90 3.31
C ASP A 186 -9.32 -0.66 4.05
N HIS A 187 -9.05 0.56 4.53
CA HIS A 187 -7.88 0.83 5.38
C HIS A 187 -8.03 0.08 6.70
N ILE A 188 -9.24 0.14 7.29
CA ILE A 188 -9.59 -0.57 8.52
C ILE A 188 -9.49 -2.08 8.30
N ALA A 189 -10.07 -2.61 7.24
CA ALA A 189 -10.04 -4.05 6.95
C ALA A 189 -8.60 -4.56 6.73
N THR A 190 -7.77 -3.79 6.00
CA THR A 190 -6.35 -4.11 5.79
C THR A 190 -5.58 -4.10 7.11
N GLY A 191 -5.75 -3.08 7.95
CA GLY A 191 -5.13 -3.02 9.27
C GLY A 191 -5.54 -4.17 10.18
N LEU A 192 -6.81 -4.57 10.15
CA LEU A 192 -7.31 -5.71 10.94
C LEU A 192 -6.76 -7.05 10.46
N ALA A 193 -6.53 -7.23 9.14
CA ALA A 193 -5.86 -8.42 8.64
C ALA A 193 -4.43 -8.54 9.20
N ILE A 194 -3.72 -7.41 9.28
CA ILE A 194 -2.35 -7.34 9.80
C ILE A 194 -2.30 -7.64 11.30
N GLU A 195 -3.20 -7.02 12.08
CA GLU A 195 -3.30 -7.26 13.54
C GLU A 195 -3.67 -8.72 13.88
N GLN A 196 -4.30 -9.44 12.96
CA GLN A 196 -4.67 -10.85 13.14
C GLN A 196 -3.49 -11.83 12.94
N MET A 197 -2.43 -11.42 12.24
CA MET A 197 -1.29 -12.30 11.94
C MET A 197 -0.52 -12.65 13.22
N ALA A 198 -0.39 -13.94 13.51
CA ALA A 198 0.26 -14.42 14.74
C ALA A 198 1.71 -13.91 14.93
N MET A 199 2.42 -13.64 13.83
CA MET A 199 3.82 -13.18 13.86
C MET A 199 3.99 -11.66 13.99
N ILE A 200 2.91 -10.87 13.87
CA ILE A 200 3.03 -9.40 13.82
C ILE A 200 3.60 -8.82 15.12
N SER A 201 3.28 -9.44 16.25
CA SER A 201 3.80 -9.08 17.58
C SER A 201 5.30 -9.33 17.74
N THR A 202 5.95 -10.04 16.80
CA THR A 202 7.41 -10.26 16.83
C THR A 202 8.19 -9.19 16.07
N TYR A 203 7.48 -8.28 15.37
CA TYR A 203 8.07 -7.24 14.53
C TYR A 203 7.79 -5.84 15.07
N ARG A 204 8.67 -4.89 14.70
CA ARG A 204 8.38 -3.48 14.91
C ARG A 204 7.27 -3.08 13.97
N GLN A 205 6.34 -2.30 14.49
CA GLN A 205 5.20 -1.83 13.71
C GLN A 205 5.10 -0.31 13.81
N ALA A 206 4.61 0.29 12.74
CA ALA A 206 4.11 1.65 12.76
C ALA A 206 2.67 1.68 12.23
N ALA A 207 1.75 2.04 13.11
CA ALA A 207 0.33 2.16 12.81
C ALA A 207 0.00 3.63 12.50
N PHE A 208 -0.17 3.92 11.21
CA PHE A 208 -0.34 5.25 10.64
C PHE A 208 -1.78 5.75 10.69
N VAL A 209 -1.94 7.06 10.56
CA VAL A 209 -3.22 7.76 10.41
C VAL A 209 -3.44 8.10 8.95
N GLY A 210 -4.60 7.72 8.40
CA GLY A 210 -5.00 7.95 7.02
C GLY A 210 -5.65 9.32 6.83
N TYR A 211 -6.91 9.33 6.42
CA TYR A 211 -7.62 10.56 6.02
C TYR A 211 -7.56 11.68 7.05
N SER A 212 -7.64 11.35 8.34
CA SER A 212 -7.66 12.33 9.42
C SER A 212 -6.31 13.02 9.69
N VAL A 213 -5.23 12.65 9.00
CA VAL A 213 -3.90 13.29 9.16
C VAL A 213 -3.97 14.81 8.95
N HIS A 214 -4.84 15.28 8.06
CA HIS A 214 -4.99 16.70 7.75
C HIS A 214 -5.70 17.52 8.84
N ASN A 215 -6.32 16.88 9.83
CA ASN A 215 -6.99 17.58 10.94
C ASN A 215 -5.98 18.22 11.92
N THR A 216 -4.74 17.74 11.88
CA THR A 216 -3.64 18.09 12.78
C THR A 216 -2.33 18.07 11.98
N PRO A 217 -2.17 18.99 11.02
CA PRO A 217 -1.05 18.95 10.09
C PRO A 217 0.26 19.13 10.84
N ILE A 218 1.18 18.19 10.65
CA ILE A 218 2.57 18.32 11.09
C ILE A 218 3.36 18.87 9.90
N PRO A 219 4.10 19.98 10.06
CA PRO A 219 4.86 20.56 8.96
C PRO A 219 5.97 19.62 8.51
N LEU A 220 6.14 19.51 7.19
CA LEU A 220 7.29 18.86 6.55
C LEU A 220 8.46 19.83 6.46
N SER A 221 9.70 19.33 6.55
CA SER A 221 10.85 20.12 6.11
C SER A 221 10.75 20.40 4.59
N PRO A 222 11.45 21.42 4.06
CA PRO A 222 11.46 21.66 2.62
C PRO A 222 11.84 20.43 1.78
N ASP A 223 12.80 19.64 2.24
CA ASP A 223 13.24 18.41 1.56
C ASP A 223 12.15 17.33 1.60
N GLN A 224 11.54 17.12 2.77
CA GLN A 224 10.46 16.14 2.93
C GLN A 224 9.23 16.52 2.08
N LEU A 225 8.91 17.82 2.02
CA LEU A 225 7.83 18.33 1.17
C LEU A 225 8.15 18.12 -0.32
N PHE A 226 9.38 18.42 -0.75
CA PHE A 226 9.81 18.23 -2.13
C PHE A 226 9.60 16.77 -2.57
N TRP A 227 10.09 15.81 -1.78
CA TRP A 227 9.96 14.40 -2.10
C TRP A 227 8.53 13.91 -2.04
N LYS A 228 7.78 14.26 -0.99
CA LYS A 228 6.37 13.86 -0.87
C LYS A 228 5.53 14.38 -2.03
N ALA A 229 5.62 15.68 -2.32
CA ALA A 229 4.85 16.29 -3.41
C ALA A 229 5.30 15.77 -4.77
N GLY A 230 6.60 15.56 -4.98
CA GLY A 230 7.14 15.02 -6.23
C GLY A 230 6.68 13.58 -6.49
N MET A 231 6.72 12.72 -5.48
CA MET A 231 6.25 11.33 -5.59
C MET A 231 4.75 11.27 -5.87
N PHE A 232 3.93 12.06 -5.17
CA PHE A 232 2.49 12.10 -5.45
C PHE A 232 2.17 12.73 -6.83
N ALA A 233 2.93 13.73 -7.28
CA ALA A 233 2.78 14.27 -8.62
C ALA A 233 3.15 13.25 -9.71
N ALA A 234 4.19 12.43 -9.47
CA ALA A 234 4.57 11.34 -10.37
C ALA A 234 3.49 10.24 -10.42
N TYR A 235 2.85 9.94 -9.29
CA TYR A 235 1.66 9.09 -9.22
C TYR A 235 0.53 9.64 -10.09
N GLU A 236 0.06 10.85 -9.79
CA GLU A 236 -1.08 11.48 -10.45
C GLU A 236 -0.87 11.59 -11.96
N LYS A 237 0.34 11.97 -12.38
CA LYS A 237 0.66 12.12 -13.80
C LYS A 237 0.55 10.79 -14.55
N ALA A 238 1.06 9.70 -13.97
CA ALA A 238 0.98 8.38 -14.58
C ALA A 238 -0.48 7.87 -14.66
N VAL A 239 -1.27 8.09 -13.60
CA VAL A 239 -2.70 7.75 -13.60
C VAL A 239 -3.42 8.49 -14.73
N TYR A 240 -3.20 9.80 -14.85
CA TYR A 240 -3.82 10.63 -15.88
C TYR A 240 -3.41 10.21 -17.29
N ASP A 241 -2.13 9.96 -17.53
CA ASP A 241 -1.64 9.62 -18.87
C ASP A 241 -2.21 8.30 -19.39
N LEU A 242 -2.45 7.33 -18.51
CA LEU A 242 -2.91 6.00 -18.89
C LEU A 242 -4.44 5.85 -18.89
N SER A 243 -5.15 6.57 -18.02
CA SER A 243 -6.60 6.40 -17.84
C SER A 243 -7.42 7.65 -18.22
N GLY A 244 -6.79 8.81 -18.36
CA GLY A 244 -7.47 10.11 -18.44
C GLY A 244 -8.13 10.56 -17.13
N TYR A 245 -8.01 9.79 -16.06
CA TYR A 245 -8.53 10.13 -14.74
C TYR A 245 -7.50 10.95 -13.94
N SER A 246 -8.00 11.95 -13.22
CA SER A 246 -7.19 12.74 -12.28
C SER A 246 -7.69 12.44 -10.87
N THR A 247 -6.86 11.85 -10.03
CA THR A 247 -7.21 11.54 -8.63
C THR A 247 -7.45 12.82 -7.85
N ILE A 248 -6.69 13.87 -8.16
CA ILE A 248 -6.84 15.21 -7.56
C ILE A 248 -8.23 15.82 -7.85
N ARG A 249 -8.92 15.43 -8.92
CA ARG A 249 -10.24 15.99 -9.28
C ARG A 249 -11.34 15.63 -8.26
N GLU A 250 -11.13 14.61 -7.45
CA GLU A 250 -12.07 14.19 -6.39
C GLU A 250 -12.19 15.27 -5.30
N SER A 251 -11.05 15.84 -4.90
CA SER A 251 -11.01 17.04 -4.05
C SER A 251 -9.60 17.62 -4.00
N ALA A 252 -9.28 18.55 -4.90
CA ALA A 252 -7.96 19.18 -4.93
C ALA A 252 -7.56 19.79 -3.58
N SER A 253 -8.53 20.34 -2.85
CA SER A 253 -8.31 20.90 -1.52
C SER A 253 -7.92 19.87 -0.46
N THR A 254 -8.47 18.65 -0.55
CA THR A 254 -8.17 17.56 0.39
C THR A 254 -6.79 16.98 0.10
N TYR A 255 -6.52 16.65 -1.17
CA TYR A 255 -5.22 16.14 -1.59
C TYR A 255 -4.09 17.12 -1.30
N LEU A 256 -4.33 18.44 -1.45
CA LEU A 256 -3.36 19.45 -1.04
C LEU A 256 -3.03 19.36 0.45
N LYS A 257 -4.03 19.26 1.33
CA LYS A 257 -3.80 19.16 2.78
C LYS A 257 -3.06 17.88 3.17
N TRP A 258 -3.41 16.74 2.56
CA TRP A 258 -2.68 15.49 2.77
C TRP A 258 -1.23 15.60 2.32
N THR A 259 -0.99 16.14 1.13
CA THR A 259 0.35 16.32 0.56
C THR A 259 1.22 17.27 1.39
N LEU A 260 0.62 18.28 2.05
CA LEU A 260 1.36 19.25 2.89
C LEU A 260 1.58 18.79 4.34
N SER A 261 1.07 17.62 4.74
CA SER A 261 1.17 17.13 6.12
C SER A 261 2.16 15.96 6.22
N SER A 262 3.05 15.97 7.20
CA SER A 262 3.83 14.78 7.54
C SER A 262 2.93 13.67 8.07
N ALA A 263 3.34 12.42 7.85
CA ALA A 263 2.72 11.24 8.41
C ALA A 263 2.61 11.33 9.93
N ARG A 264 1.55 10.73 10.46
CA ARG A 264 1.32 10.52 11.90
C ARG A 264 1.16 9.03 12.14
N TYR A 265 1.84 8.49 13.15
CA TYR A 265 1.77 7.08 13.47
C TYR A 265 2.15 6.81 14.93
N THR A 266 1.78 5.63 15.42
CA THR A 266 2.23 5.08 16.70
C THR A 266 3.17 3.92 16.44
N VAL A 267 4.29 3.86 17.16
CA VAL A 267 5.22 2.72 17.10
C VAL A 267 4.80 1.66 18.10
N LEU A 268 4.73 0.41 17.66
CA LEU A 268 4.51 -0.78 18.51
C LEU A 268 5.77 -1.64 18.41
N ASN A 269 6.40 -1.94 19.56
CA ASN A 269 7.60 -2.78 19.61
C ASN A 269 7.22 -4.24 19.90
N PRO A 270 8.06 -5.20 19.44
CA PRO A 270 7.94 -6.60 19.82
C PRO A 270 7.95 -6.84 21.33
#